data_AF-A0A2R5F7S6-F1
#
_entry.id   AF-A0A2R5F7S6-F1
#
_cell.length_a   1.000
_cell.length_b   1.000
_cell.length_c   1.000
_cell.angle_alpha   90.00
_cell.angle_beta   90.00
_cell.angle_gamma   90.00
#
_symmetry.space_group_name_H-M   'P 1'
#
loop_
_entity.id
_entity.type
_entity.pdbx_description
1 polymer ?
#
loop_
_entity_poly.entity_id
_entity_poly.type
_entity_poly.pdbx_seq_one_letter_code
_entity_poly.pdbx_strand_id
1 'polypeptide(L)'
;MFNFIKTVICMLCLAWLFSPQANAGTTYPMFVVAHDIEARQIEGEFRFCERVNLKNGVCYQKVNFFGKTKRMPQDWWSPETYVSAYTGIESPVVVSIEPTADGRGVIIYYQ
;
A
#
# COMPACT_ATOMS: atom_id res chain seq x y z
N MET A 1 2.29 41.44 52.24
CA MET A 1 1.15 40.50 52.09
C MET A 1 0.27 41.07 50.98
N PHE A 2 0.09 40.54 49.77
CA PHE A 2 0.19 39.21 49.18
C PHE A 2 0.59 39.40 47.71
N ASN A 3 1.77 38.95 47.30
CA ASN A 3 2.20 38.94 45.89
C ASN A 3 2.84 37.60 45.53
N PHE A 4 2.29 36.51 46.08
CA PHE A 4 2.85 35.16 45.97
C PHE A 4 1.96 34.16 45.21
N ILE A 5 0.75 34.57 44.80
CA ILE A 5 -0.26 33.63 44.26
C ILE A 5 -0.17 33.48 42.74
N LYS A 6 0.42 34.44 42.01
CA LYS A 6 0.45 34.39 40.53
C LYS A 6 1.52 33.48 39.95
N THR A 7 2.56 33.14 40.70
CA THR A 7 3.74 32.45 40.13
C THR A 7 3.65 30.92 40.20
N VAL A 8 2.80 30.36 41.06
CA VAL A 8 2.74 28.89 41.27
C VAL A 8 1.80 28.21 40.27
N ILE A 9 0.81 28.92 39.72
CA ILE A 9 -0.19 28.36 38.80
C ILE A 9 0.38 28.15 37.39
N CYS A 10 1.40 28.91 37.00
CA CYS A 10 2.00 28.80 35.67
C CYS A 10 2.94 27.58 35.52
N MET A 11 3.38 26.97 36.63
CA MET A 11 4.36 25.87 36.63
C MET A 11 3.74 24.47 36.62
N LEU A 12 2.42 24.35 36.82
CA LEU A 12 1.71 23.06 36.84
C LEU A 12 1.08 22.66 35.49
N CYS A 13 1.03 23.56 34.50
CA CYS A 13 0.54 23.24 33.15
C CYS A 13 1.60 22.72 32.18
N LEU A 14 2.90 22.81 32.52
CA LEU A 14 3.99 22.48 31.58
C LEU A 14 4.50 21.04 31.66
N ALA A 15 3.96 20.22 32.57
CA ALA A 15 4.41 18.84 32.77
C ALA A 15 3.58 17.80 31.99
N TRP A 16 2.52 18.22 31.28
CA TRP A 16 1.67 17.33 30.46
C TRP A 16 1.92 17.45 28.95
N LEU A 17 2.81 18.35 28.53
CA LEU A 17 3.17 18.55 27.11
C LEU A 17 4.39 17.74 26.65
N PHE A 18 5.00 16.97 27.55
CA PHE A 18 6.14 16.11 27.26
C PHE A 18 5.87 14.67 27.70
N SER A 19 4.72 14.12 27.30
CA SER A 19 4.62 12.68 27.16
C SER A 19 5.39 12.30 25.89
N PRO A 20 6.53 11.60 25.97
CA PRO A 20 7.09 10.98 24.79
C PRO A 20 6.02 10.02 24.27
N GLN A 21 5.45 10.34 23.10
CA GLN A 21 4.65 9.41 22.34
C GLN A 21 5.57 8.21 22.10
N ALA A 22 5.33 7.12 22.83
CA ALA A 22 6.03 5.87 22.60
C ALA A 22 5.82 5.55 21.13
N ASN A 23 6.93 5.56 20.37
CA ASN A 23 6.93 5.29 18.95
C ASN A 23 6.15 4.01 18.71
N ALA A 24 5.15 4.11 17.83
CA ALA A 24 4.48 2.97 17.25
C ALA A 24 5.54 1.94 16.87
N GLY A 25 5.36 0.71 17.33
CA GLY A 25 6.22 -0.40 16.95
C GLY A 25 6.40 -0.36 15.45
N THR A 26 7.65 -0.34 14.99
CA THR A 26 7.99 -0.35 13.58
C THR A 26 7.51 -1.68 13.00
N THR A 27 6.25 -1.75 12.60
CA THR A 27 5.75 -2.79 11.72
C THR A 27 6.48 -2.55 10.40
N TYR A 28 7.43 -3.42 10.07
CA TYR A 28 8.01 -3.41 8.73
C TYR A 28 6.85 -3.61 7.76
N PRO A 29 6.57 -2.65 6.85
CA PRO A 29 5.50 -2.85 5.90
C PRO A 29 5.90 -4.03 5.01
N MET A 30 5.05 -5.06 4.98
CA MET A 30 5.21 -6.13 4.02
C MET A 30 5.05 -5.54 2.63
N PHE A 31 5.74 -6.09 1.63
CA PHE A 31 5.63 -5.57 0.28
C PHE A 31 5.61 -6.67 -0.77
N VAL A 32 4.92 -6.38 -1.87
CA VAL A 32 5.02 -7.11 -3.13
C VAL A 32 5.45 -6.16 -4.23
N VAL A 33 6.12 -6.69 -5.24
CA VAL A 33 6.61 -5.90 -6.37
C VAL A 33 5.99 -6.42 -7.66
N ALA A 34 5.29 -5.54 -8.37
CA ALA A 34 4.84 -5.80 -9.73
C ALA A 34 5.83 -5.18 -10.71
N HIS A 35 6.59 -6.04 -11.39
CA HIS A 35 7.62 -5.59 -12.34
C HIS A 35 7.03 -5.38 -13.73
N ASP A 36 7.52 -4.34 -14.41
CA ASP A 36 7.20 -4.03 -15.81
C ASP A 36 5.70 -4.00 -16.10
N ILE A 37 5.03 -2.97 -15.57
CA ILE A 37 3.59 -2.79 -15.68
C ILE A 37 3.23 -1.73 -16.72
N GLU A 38 1.99 -1.80 -17.16
CA GLU A 38 1.26 -0.62 -17.62
C GLU A 38 0.25 -0.24 -16.54
N ALA A 39 0.19 1.04 -16.20
CA ALA A 39 -0.76 1.59 -15.25
C ALA A 39 -1.77 2.49 -15.95
N ARG A 40 -3.02 2.49 -15.45
CA ARG A 40 -4.11 3.34 -15.94
C ARG A 40 -4.98 3.76 -14.77
N GLN A 41 -5.67 4.89 -14.93
CA GLN A 41 -6.77 5.25 -14.07
C GLN A 41 -8.05 4.68 -14.67
N ILE A 42 -8.71 3.78 -13.96
CA ILE A 42 -9.97 3.15 -14.36
C ILE A 42 -10.99 3.46 -13.28
N GLU A 43 -12.08 4.14 -13.64
CA GLU A 43 -13.12 4.56 -12.67
C GLU A 43 -12.58 5.42 -11.50
N GLY A 44 -11.50 6.17 -11.74
CA GLY A 44 -10.84 7.00 -10.73
C GLY A 44 -9.79 6.26 -9.90
N GLU A 45 -9.71 4.94 -10.02
CA GLU A 45 -8.78 4.10 -9.25
C GLU A 45 -7.50 3.78 -10.02
N PHE A 46 -6.39 3.65 -9.28
CA PHE A 46 -5.13 3.15 -9.84
C PHE A 46 -5.27 1.66 -10.14
N ARG A 47 -5.13 1.30 -11.42
CA ARG A 47 -5.14 -0.08 -11.89
C ARG A 47 -3.91 -0.36 -12.74
N PHE A 48 -3.43 -1.59 -12.72
CA PHE A 48 -2.27 -1.98 -13.49
C PHE A 48 -2.36 -3.38 -14.08
N CYS A 49 -1.54 -3.62 -15.09
CA CYS A 49 -1.37 -4.93 -15.70
C CYS A 49 0.11 -5.14 -16.00
N GLU A 50 0.65 -6.30 -15.68
CA GLU A 50 2.00 -6.66 -16.10
C GLU A 50 2.07 -6.69 -17.64
N ARG A 51 3.07 -6.04 -18.25
CA ARG A 51 3.15 -5.91 -19.72
C ARG A 51 3.19 -7.25 -20.44
N VAL A 52 3.76 -8.28 -19.81
CA VAL A 52 3.77 -9.67 -20.33
C VAL A 52 2.35 -10.23 -20.55
N ASN A 53 1.39 -9.70 -19.81
CA ASN A 53 -0.02 -10.09 -19.78
C ASN A 53 -0.91 -9.13 -20.57
N LEU A 54 -0.36 -8.00 -21.04
CA LEU A 54 -1.09 -7.00 -21.82
C LEU A 54 -1.03 -7.32 -23.32
N LYS A 55 -2.19 -7.41 -23.98
CA LYS A 55 -2.27 -7.55 -25.44
C LYS A 55 -3.42 -6.72 -26.00
N ASN A 56 -3.13 -5.84 -26.96
CA ASN A 56 -4.10 -4.94 -27.60
C ASN A 56 -4.94 -4.13 -26.57
N GLY A 57 -4.32 -3.71 -25.47
CA GLY A 57 -4.99 -2.96 -24.40
C GLY A 57 -5.85 -3.79 -23.44
N VAL A 58 -5.93 -5.11 -23.62
CA VAL A 58 -6.63 -6.04 -22.73
C VAL A 58 -5.62 -6.76 -21.83
N CYS A 59 -5.91 -6.83 -20.53
CA CYS A 59 -5.11 -7.59 -19.57
C CYS A 59 -5.55 -9.06 -19.56
N TYR A 60 -4.62 -9.99 -19.59
CA TYR A 60 -4.90 -11.42 -19.61
C TYR A 60 -4.18 -12.15 -18.49
N GLN A 61 -4.83 -13.14 -17.88
CA GLN A 61 -4.17 -14.10 -17.00
C GLN A 61 -3.97 -15.45 -17.67
N LYS A 62 -2.92 -16.15 -17.26
CA LYS A 62 -2.71 -17.56 -17.61
C LYS A 62 -3.48 -18.42 -16.60
N VAL A 63 -4.41 -19.20 -17.10
CA VAL A 63 -5.14 -20.20 -16.31
C VAL A 63 -4.83 -21.59 -16.84
N ASN A 64 -4.57 -22.53 -15.93
CA ASN A 64 -4.42 -23.93 -16.28
C ASN A 64 -5.78 -24.62 -16.15
N PHE A 65 -6.32 -25.06 -17.27
CA PHE A 65 -7.61 -25.74 -17.34
C PHE A 65 -7.42 -27.12 -17.97
N PHE A 66 -7.64 -28.18 -17.20
CA PHE A 66 -7.42 -29.58 -17.62
C PHE A 66 -6.05 -29.83 -18.28
N GLY A 67 -4.97 -29.35 -17.64
CA GLY A 67 -3.60 -29.52 -18.13
C GLY A 67 -3.23 -28.66 -19.35
N LYS A 68 -4.13 -27.79 -19.83
CA LYS A 68 -3.86 -26.83 -20.90
C LYS A 68 -3.82 -25.42 -20.34
N THR A 69 -2.73 -24.69 -20.60
CA THR A 69 -2.64 -23.26 -20.28
C THR A 69 -3.42 -22.46 -21.32
N LYS A 70 -4.43 -21.71 -20.87
CA LYS A 70 -5.17 -20.73 -21.68
C LYS A 70 -4.92 -19.32 -21.15
N ARG A 71 -4.95 -18.35 -22.05
CA ARG A 71 -5.02 -16.93 -21.69
C ARG A 71 -6.49 -16.53 -21.64
N MET A 72 -6.95 -16.05 -20.49
CA MET A 72 -8.28 -15.51 -20.33
C MET A 72 -8.20 -14.02 -20.03
N PRO A 73 -9.08 -13.19 -20.60
CA PRO A 73 -9.19 -11.80 -20.21
C PRO A 73 -9.42 -11.71 -18.70
N GLN A 74 -8.79 -10.72 -18.08
CA GLN A 74 -8.94 -10.38 -16.69
C GLN A 74 -9.13 -8.87 -16.58
N ASP A 75 -9.82 -8.45 -15.53
CA ASP A 75 -9.75 -7.07 -15.08
C ASP A 75 -8.31 -6.68 -14.74
N TRP A 76 -8.03 -5.39 -14.85
CA TRP A 76 -6.75 -4.84 -14.43
C TRP A 76 -6.65 -4.95 -12.90
N TRP A 77 -5.44 -5.28 -12.43
CA TRP A 77 -5.18 -5.45 -11.01
C TRP A 77 -5.45 -4.15 -10.25
N SER A 78 -6.18 -4.28 -9.15
CA SER A 78 -6.04 -3.32 -8.05
C SER A 78 -4.83 -3.72 -7.20
N PRO A 79 -4.22 -2.78 -6.47
CA PRO A 79 -3.15 -3.08 -5.53
C PRO A 79 -3.52 -4.18 -4.52
N GLU A 80 -4.73 -4.12 -3.96
CA GLU A 80 -5.23 -5.08 -2.96
C GLU A 80 -5.39 -6.47 -3.57
N THR A 81 -6.02 -6.55 -4.74
CA THR A 81 -6.26 -7.84 -5.41
C THR A 81 -4.96 -8.50 -5.88
N TYR A 82 -3.97 -7.70 -6.28
CA TYR A 82 -2.63 -8.20 -6.59
C TYR A 82 -1.92 -8.75 -5.34
N VAL A 83 -1.94 -8.00 -4.23
CA VAL A 83 -1.36 -8.47 -2.96
C VAL A 83 -2.02 -9.78 -2.53
N SER A 84 -3.35 -9.87 -2.55
CA SER A 84 -4.07 -11.09 -2.21
C SER A 84 -3.65 -12.27 -3.09
N ALA A 85 -3.54 -12.06 -4.41
CA ALA A 85 -3.17 -13.11 -5.35
C ALA A 85 -1.73 -13.61 -5.17
N TYR A 86 -0.79 -12.74 -4.79
CA TYR A 86 0.62 -13.10 -4.65
C TYR A 86 0.99 -13.63 -3.25
N THR A 87 0.26 -13.19 -2.22
CA THR A 87 0.59 -13.53 -0.82
C THR A 87 -0.37 -14.57 -0.23
N GLY A 88 -1.57 -14.72 -0.80
CA GLY A 88 -2.64 -15.56 -0.26
C GLY A 88 -3.37 -14.95 0.94
N ILE A 89 -3.09 -13.69 1.30
CA ILE A 89 -3.79 -13.00 2.39
C ILE A 89 -5.18 -12.58 1.92
N GLU A 90 -6.20 -12.96 2.68
CA GLU A 90 -7.57 -12.52 2.45
C GLU A 90 -7.74 -11.11 3.04
N SER A 91 -7.90 -10.10 2.18
CA SER A 91 -8.12 -8.68 2.52
C SER A 91 -6.90 -7.93 3.09
N PRO A 92 -5.79 -7.83 2.32
CA PRO A 92 -4.66 -6.98 2.70
C PRO A 92 -5.05 -5.50 2.71
N VAL A 93 -4.51 -4.74 3.65
CA VAL A 93 -4.69 -3.28 3.68
C VAL A 93 -3.48 -2.62 3.03
N VAL A 94 -3.68 -2.03 1.85
CA VAL A 94 -2.62 -1.29 1.14
C VAL A 94 -2.34 0.02 1.86
N VAL A 95 -1.07 0.22 2.23
CA VAL A 95 -0.59 1.37 3.00
C VAL A 95 0.01 2.42 2.07
N SER A 96 0.81 2.00 1.10
CA SER A 96 1.43 2.88 0.11
C SER A 96 1.78 2.12 -1.17
N ILE A 97 1.92 2.89 -2.26
CA ILE A 97 2.33 2.40 -3.56
C ILE A 97 3.42 3.34 -4.07
N GLU A 98 4.58 2.78 -4.39
CA GLU A 98 5.74 3.53 -4.86
C GLU A 98 6.21 2.98 -6.21
N PRO A 99 6.75 3.81 -7.11
CA PRO A 99 7.39 3.29 -8.32
C PRO A 99 8.68 2.54 -7.98
N THR A 100 9.02 1.53 -8.77
CA THR A 100 10.36 0.92 -8.70
C THR A 100 11.43 1.92 -9.14
N ALA A 101 12.69 1.69 -8.76
CA ALA A 101 13.81 2.59 -9.06
C ALA A 101 14.03 2.82 -10.58
N ASP A 102 13.66 1.85 -11.41
CA ASP A 102 13.72 1.95 -12.88
C ASP A 102 12.44 2.55 -13.49
N GLY A 103 11.43 2.87 -12.68
CA GLY A 103 10.17 3.49 -13.09
C GLY A 103 9.24 2.58 -13.90
N ARG A 104 9.55 1.28 -14.03
CA ARG A 104 8.77 0.35 -14.85
C ARG A 104 7.75 -0.47 -14.06
N GLY A 105 7.89 -0.52 -12.74
CA GLY A 105 7.07 -1.32 -11.85
C GLY A 105 6.51 -0.50 -10.69
N VAL A 106 5.82 -1.20 -9.79
CA VAL A 106 5.37 -0.65 -8.52
C VAL A 106 5.71 -1.58 -7.36
N ILE A 107 6.02 -0.97 -6.22
CA ILE A 107 6.17 -1.59 -4.91
C ILE A 107 4.89 -1.28 -4.16
N ILE A 108 4.19 -2.31 -3.71
CA ILE A 108 2.92 -2.19 -2.98
C ILE A 108 3.20 -2.62 -1.55
N TYR A 109 3.09 -1.67 -0.62
CA TYR A 109 3.26 -1.91 0.81
C TYR A 109 1.90 -2.18 1.45
N TYR A 110 1.83 -3.20 2.30
CA TYR A 110 0.58 -3.64 2.91
C TYR A 110 0.76 -4.15 4.34
N GLN A 111 -0.37 -4.30 5.04
CA GLN A 111 -0.50 -4.90 6.37
C GLN A 111 -1.65 -5.91 6.40
#